data_AF-A0A161LD74-F1
#
_entry.id   AF-A0A161LD74-F1
#
_cell.length_a   1.000
_cell.length_b   1.000
_cell.length_c   1.000
_cell.angle_alpha   90.00
_cell.angle_beta   90.00
_cell.angle_gamma   90.00
#
_symmetry.space_group_name_H-M   'P 1'
#
loop_
_entity.id
_entity.type
_entity.pdbx_description
1 polymer ?
#
loop_
_entity_poly.entity_id
_entity_poly.type
_entity_poly.pdbx_seq_one_letter_code
_entity_poly.pdbx_strand_id
1 'polypeptide(L)'
;MQLFSKNKTISMKEADALLEKYYEGFTSAEEERQLHLFLSQPNLPDRYEAARAMMGYFAGEKKEVKPAKKTVIIPMIRWASVAAALVGGVFLVKSLMMEQPQCYAYVDGVKVTDVTAVKAEAMQSISDIASGSDEVEQTTKQFKTEQVIKDQLSVFSGN
;
A
#
# COMPACT_ATOMS: atom_id res chain seq x y z
N MET A 1 -14.11 -5.83 47.05
CA MET A 1 -12.72 -5.97 47.54
C MET A 1 -11.87 -4.92 46.84
N GLN A 2 -11.75 -3.72 47.42
CA GLN A 2 -10.96 -2.62 46.82
C GLN A 2 -9.61 -2.57 47.52
N LEU A 3 -8.58 -3.07 46.85
CA LEU A 3 -7.20 -3.01 47.33
C LEU A 3 -6.58 -1.69 46.85
N PHE A 4 -6.91 -0.59 47.53
CA PHE A 4 -6.11 0.63 47.40
C PHE A 4 -4.88 0.48 48.29
N SER A 5 -3.79 -0.03 47.68
CA SER A 5 -2.46 0.02 48.28
C SER A 5 -2.15 1.49 48.60
N LYS A 6 -1.90 1.80 49.88
CA LYS A 6 -1.54 3.15 50.33
C LYS A 6 -0.11 3.47 49.87
N ASN A 7 0.07 3.73 48.58
CA ASN A 7 1.31 4.33 48.08
C ASN A 7 1.35 5.78 48.54
N LYS A 8 2.44 6.17 49.21
CA LYS A 8 2.71 7.55 49.61
C LYS A 8 2.80 8.41 48.34
N THR A 9 1.87 9.33 48.18
CA THR A 9 1.83 10.26 47.05
C THR A 9 2.47 11.59 47.43
N ILE A 10 3.11 12.25 46.48
CA ILE A 10 3.66 13.61 46.65
C ILE A 10 2.55 14.63 46.90
N SER A 11 2.89 15.76 47.53
CA SER A 11 1.94 16.85 47.77
C SER A 11 1.61 17.60 46.48
N MET A 12 0.51 18.35 46.47
CA MET A 12 0.07 19.14 45.29
C MET A 12 1.15 20.15 44.83
N LYS A 13 1.84 20.80 45.78
CA LYS A 13 2.89 21.78 45.47
C LYS A 13 4.13 21.11 44.86
N GLU A 14 4.48 19.92 45.36
CA GLU A 14 5.57 19.13 44.79
C GLU A 14 5.20 18.60 43.41
N ALA A 15 3.95 18.18 43.22
CA ALA A 15 3.45 17.75 41.92
C ALA A 15 3.48 18.89 40.89
N ASP A 16 3.13 20.11 41.29
CA ASP A 16 3.22 21.31 40.42
C ASP A 16 4.67 21.55 39.97
N ALA A 17 5.63 21.48 40.90
CA ALA A 17 7.05 21.65 40.59
C ALA A 17 7.60 20.52 39.69
N LEU A 18 7.20 19.26 39.94
CA LEU A 18 7.57 18.13 39.08
C LEU A 18 6.96 18.25 37.69
N LEU A 19 5.74 18.76 37.58
CA LEU A 19 5.04 18.90 36.32
C LEU A 19 5.68 19.98 35.43
N GLU A 20 6.11 21.10 36.02
CA GLU A 20 6.89 22.12 35.33
C GLU A 20 8.22 21.54 34.81
N LYS A 21 8.95 20.82 35.67
CA LYS A 21 10.18 20.11 35.29
C LYS A 21 9.95 19.04 34.20
N TYR A 22 8.80 18.37 34.22
CA TYR A 22 8.39 17.37 33.21
C TYR A 22 8.13 18.04 31.85
N TYR A 23 7.47 19.19 31.84
CA TYR A 23 7.25 19.96 30.61
C TYR A 23 8.54 20.50 30.00
N GLU A 24 9.54 20.80 30.82
CA GLU A 24 10.89 21.14 30.36
C GLU A 24 11.72 19.92 29.94
N GLY A 25 11.28 18.70 30.26
CA GLY A 25 11.96 17.45 29.91
C GLY A 25 13.17 17.08 30.79
N PHE A 26 13.27 17.65 31.99
CA PHE A 26 14.40 17.42 32.91
C PHE A 26 14.12 16.38 34.01
N THR A 27 12.96 15.71 33.98
CA THR A 27 12.58 14.71 34.98
C THR A 27 13.44 13.44 34.90
N SER A 28 13.68 12.85 36.07
CA SER A 28 14.26 11.50 36.18
C SER A 28 13.17 10.43 36.25
N ALA A 29 13.53 9.17 35.99
CA ALA A 29 12.59 8.05 35.97
C ALA A 29 11.82 7.87 37.30
N GLU A 30 12.46 8.10 38.45
CA GLU A 30 11.76 7.98 39.74
C GLU A 30 10.79 9.15 39.99
N GLU A 31 11.14 10.36 39.55
CA GLU A 31 10.25 11.53 39.63
C GLU A 31 9.01 11.33 38.75
N GLU A 32 9.19 10.83 37.53
CA GLU A 32 8.06 10.50 36.64
C GLU A 32 7.17 9.41 37.24
N ARG A 33 7.76 8.40 37.89
CA ARG A 33 7.00 7.36 38.59
C ARG A 33 6.12 7.95 39.69
N GLN A 34 6.64 8.91 40.46
CA GLN A 34 5.88 9.61 41.50
C GLN A 34 4.77 10.49 40.90
N LEU A 35 5.06 11.18 39.80
CA LEU A 35 4.11 12.01 39.08
C LEU A 35 2.96 11.16 38.48
N HIS A 36 3.27 10.00 37.90
CA HIS A 36 2.29 9.03 37.42
C HIS A 36 1.38 8.52 38.55
N LEU A 37 1.95 8.15 39.70
CA LEU A 37 1.17 7.72 40.86
C LEU A 37 0.22 8.81 41.34
N PHE A 38 0.67 10.06 41.37
CA PHE A 38 -0.14 11.21 41.75
C PHE A 38 -1.30 11.47 40.75
N LEU A 39 -1.01 11.49 39.45
CA LEU A 39 -2.00 11.77 38.39
C LEU A 39 -3.00 10.62 38.16
N SER A 40 -2.69 9.41 38.63
CA SER A 40 -3.61 8.27 38.59
C SER A 40 -4.78 8.37 39.58
N GLN A 41 -4.73 9.30 40.54
CA GLN A 41 -5.75 9.43 41.57
C GLN A 41 -7.10 9.88 40.97
N PRO A 42 -8.23 9.34 41.47
CA PRO A 42 -9.54 9.67 40.92
C PRO A 42 -10.07 11.06 41.32
N ASN A 43 -9.64 11.61 42.46
CA ASN A 43 -10.17 12.86 43.03
C ASN A 43 -9.12 13.98 43.02
N LEU A 44 -8.71 14.38 41.82
CA LEU A 44 -7.70 15.42 41.60
C LEU A 44 -8.38 16.70 41.08
N PRO A 45 -7.93 17.91 41.46
CA PRO A 45 -8.50 19.15 40.94
C PRO A 45 -8.38 19.27 39.41
N ASP A 46 -9.36 19.93 38.78
CA ASP A 46 -9.48 20.07 37.31
C ASP A 46 -8.22 20.63 36.62
N ARG A 47 -7.39 21.41 37.33
CA ARG A 47 -6.12 21.95 36.79
C ARG A 47 -5.15 20.87 36.31
N TYR A 48 -5.28 19.63 36.81
CA TYR A 48 -4.46 18.50 36.38
C TYR A 48 -5.08 17.68 35.25
N GLU A 49 -6.30 17.99 34.80
CA GLU A 49 -6.96 17.28 33.67
C GLU A 49 -6.08 17.26 32.41
N ALA A 50 -5.48 18.40 32.07
CA ALA A 50 -4.58 18.50 30.91
C ALA A 50 -3.36 17.57 31.06
N ALA A 51 -2.73 17.57 32.24
CA ALA A 51 -1.60 16.69 32.54
C ALA A 51 -2.00 15.20 32.50
N ARG A 52 -3.19 14.88 33.02
CA ARG A 52 -3.75 13.53 32.99
C ARG A 52 -4.01 13.07 31.57
N ALA A 53 -4.63 13.90 30.73
CA ALA A 53 -4.88 13.61 29.33
C ALA A 53 -3.59 13.38 28.55
N MET A 54 -2.56 14.21 28.76
CA MET A 54 -1.25 14.03 28.15
C MET A 54 -0.61 12.69 28.52
N MET A 55 -0.79 12.23 29.76
CA MET A 55 -0.31 10.93 30.23
C MET A 55 -1.26 9.76 29.95
N GLY A 56 -2.35 9.98 29.19
CA GLY A 56 -3.32 8.94 28.84
C GLY A 56 -4.26 8.52 29.98
N TYR A 57 -4.32 9.29 31.07
CA TYR A 57 -5.30 9.10 32.13
C TYR A 57 -6.60 9.80 31.77
N PHE A 58 -7.49 9.08 31.09
CA PHE A 58 -8.84 9.57 30.85
C PHE A 58 -9.67 9.31 32.11
N ALA A 59 -10.19 10.37 32.72
CA ALA A 59 -11.32 10.23 33.64
C ALA A 59 -12.41 9.53 32.82
N GLY A 60 -12.71 8.28 33.17
CA GLY A 60 -13.62 7.46 32.38
C GLY A 60 -14.94 8.18 32.28
N GLU A 61 -15.17 8.87 31.16
CA GLU A 61 -16.47 9.32 30.76
C GLU A 61 -17.28 8.04 30.66
N LYS A 62 -18.03 7.73 31.71
CA LYS A 62 -19.15 6.83 31.62
C LYS A 62 -20.12 7.55 30.70
N LYS A 63 -19.87 7.47 29.39
CA LYS A 63 -20.91 7.61 28.40
C LYS A 63 -21.93 6.60 28.86
N GLU A 64 -23.04 7.09 29.40
CA GLU A 64 -24.20 6.25 29.63
C GLU A 64 -24.57 5.72 28.26
N VAL A 65 -24.03 4.55 27.93
CA VAL A 65 -24.46 3.77 26.78
C VAL A 65 -25.86 3.36 27.15
N LYS A 66 -26.83 4.20 26.75
CA LYS A 66 -28.25 3.83 26.74
C LYS A 66 -28.27 2.42 26.16
N PRO A 67 -28.80 1.40 26.86
CA PRO A 67 -28.74 0.05 26.36
C PRO A 67 -29.42 0.06 24.99
N ALA A 68 -28.61 -0.13 23.95
CA ALA A 68 -29.12 -0.27 22.60
C ALA A 68 -30.17 -1.38 22.66
N LYS A 69 -31.42 -1.04 22.34
CA LYS A 69 -32.51 -2.00 22.32
C LYS A 69 -32.04 -3.19 21.50
N LYS A 70 -31.86 -4.36 22.14
CA LYS A 70 -31.47 -5.59 21.47
C LYS A 70 -32.63 -6.02 20.57
N THR A 71 -32.70 -5.47 19.36
CA THR A 71 -33.51 -6.04 18.29
C THR A 71 -32.94 -7.41 17.99
N VAL A 72 -33.74 -8.45 18.16
CA VAL A 72 -33.35 -9.84 17.90
C VAL A 72 -33.20 -10.02 16.38
N ILE A 73 -32.02 -9.70 15.83
CA ILE A 73 -31.67 -9.87 14.41
C ILE A 73 -31.10 -11.28 14.14
N ILE A 74 -31.34 -12.23 15.04
CA ILE A 74 -30.61 -13.49 15.13
C ILE A 74 -30.89 -14.49 13.98
N PRO A 75 -32.04 -14.55 13.27
CA PRO A 75 -32.21 -15.63 12.29
C PRO A 75 -31.39 -15.43 11.00
N MET A 76 -31.17 -14.18 10.56
CA MET A 76 -30.49 -13.90 9.29
C MET A 76 -28.97 -13.92 9.40
N ILE A 77 -28.41 -13.59 10.58
CA ILE A 77 -26.95 -13.57 10.82
C ILE A 77 -26.34 -14.98 10.77
N ARG A 78 -27.12 -16.04 11.04
CA ARG A 78 -26.64 -17.43 11.04
C ARG A 78 -26.16 -17.91 9.67
N TRP A 79 -26.72 -17.35 8.60
CA TRP A 79 -26.37 -17.70 7.22
C TRP A 79 -25.51 -16.64 6.54
N ALA A 80 -25.30 -15.48 7.19
CA ALA A 80 -24.51 -14.38 6.65
C ALA A 80 -23.04 -14.76 6.43
N SER A 81 -22.47 -15.61 7.29
CA SER A 81 -21.10 -16.10 7.15
C SER A 81 -20.91 -16.99 5.91
N VAL A 82 -21.87 -17.88 5.64
CA VAL A 82 -21.84 -18.77 4.48
C VAL A 82 -21.95 -17.95 3.19
N ALA A 83 -22.90 -17.01 3.13
CA ALA A 83 -23.05 -16.12 1.98
C ALA A 83 -21.79 -15.27 1.74
N ALA A 84 -21.20 -14.70 2.80
CA ALA A 84 -19.97 -13.91 2.69
C ALA A 84 -18.77 -14.75 2.21
N ALA A 85 -18.64 -15.99 2.70
CA ALA A 85 -17.56 -16.89 2.27
C ALA A 85 -17.70 -17.28 0.79
N LEU A 86 -18.91 -17.51 0.30
CA LEU A 86 -19.16 -17.81 -1.12
C LEU A 86 -18.83 -16.60 -2.02
N VAL A 87 -19.31 -15.41 -1.67
CA VAL A 87 -19.05 -14.19 -2.45
C VAL A 87 -17.57 -13.82 -2.41
N GLY A 88 -16.95 -13.85 -1.23
CA GLY A 88 -15.52 -13.57 -1.06
C GLY A 88 -14.63 -14.59 -1.75
N GLY A 89 -14.96 -15.88 -1.67
CA GLY A 89 -14.25 -16.95 -2.35
C GLY A 89 -14.30 -16.83 -3.87
N VAL A 90 -15.48 -16.58 -4.45
CA VAL A 90 -15.64 -16.38 -5.90
C VAL A 90 -14.87 -15.13 -6.36
N PHE A 91 -14.92 -14.03 -5.61
CA PHE A 91 -14.18 -12.81 -5.94
C PHE A 91 -12.66 -13.04 -5.89
N LEU A 92 -12.16 -13.72 -4.85
CA LEU A 92 -10.74 -14.04 -4.71
C LEU A 92 -10.24 -14.95 -5.84
N VAL A 93 -11.00 -16.00 -6.17
CA VAL A 93 -10.68 -16.89 -7.30
C VAL A 93 -10.67 -16.12 -8.61
N LYS A 94 -11.68 -15.27 -8.88
CA LYS A 94 -11.68 -14.42 -10.08
C LYS A 94 -10.48 -13.47 -10.11
N SER A 95 -10.09 -12.89 -8.98
CA SER A 95 -8.95 -11.99 -8.90
C SER A 95 -7.62 -12.68 -9.14
N LEU A 96 -7.48 -13.95 -8.73
CA LEU A 96 -6.28 -14.75 -8.96
C LEU A 96 -6.24 -15.35 -10.38
N MET A 97 -7.41 -15.61 -10.98
CA MET A 97 -7.54 -16.21 -12.31
C MET A 97 -7.68 -15.15 -13.43
N MET A 98 -7.75 -13.85 -13.10
CA MET A 98 -7.69 -12.77 -14.07
C MET A 98 -6.24 -12.55 -14.52
N GLU A 99 -5.74 -13.45 -15.35
CA GLU A 99 -4.61 -13.16 -16.23
C GLU A 99 -5.06 -12.10 -17.24
N GLN A 100 -4.55 -10.88 -17.11
CA GLN A 100 -4.73 -9.87 -18.14
C GLN A 100 -3.98 -10.33 -19.38
N PRO A 101 -4.62 -10.46 -20.56
CA PRO A 101 -3.92 -10.84 -21.78
C PRO A 101 -2.89 -9.77 -22.11
N GLN A 102 -1.60 -10.08 -21.91
CA GLN A 102 -0.47 -9.18 -22.13
C GLN A 102 -0.13 -8.98 -23.63
N CYS A 103 -1.01 -9.39 -24.55
CA CYS A 103 -0.78 -9.32 -25.99
C CYS A 103 -1.79 -8.38 -26.65
N TYR A 104 -1.30 -7.22 -27.09
CA TYR A 104 -2.03 -6.26 -27.91
C TYR A 104 -1.14 -5.80 -29.06
N ALA A 105 -1.73 -5.42 -30.19
CA ALA A 105 -1.03 -4.80 -31.32
C ALA A 105 -1.79 -3.58 -31.82
N TYR A 106 -1.09 -2.70 -32.54
CA TYR A 106 -1.69 -1.59 -33.26
C TYR A 106 -1.63 -1.88 -34.75
N VAL A 107 -2.80 -2.00 -35.36
CA VAL A 107 -2.99 -2.24 -36.79
C VAL A 107 -3.67 -1.00 -37.34
N ASP A 108 -3.02 -0.29 -38.26
CA ASP A 108 -3.53 0.97 -38.82
C ASP A 108 -3.96 2.03 -37.78
N GLY A 109 -3.27 2.05 -36.63
CA GLY A 109 -3.57 2.97 -35.52
C GLY A 109 -4.72 2.53 -34.61
N VAL A 110 -5.36 1.38 -34.87
CA VAL A 110 -6.41 0.81 -34.02
C VAL A 110 -5.82 -0.25 -33.09
N LYS A 111 -6.11 -0.14 -31.79
CA LYS A 111 -5.67 -1.12 -30.79
C LYS A 111 -6.47 -2.41 -30.91
N VAL A 112 -5.79 -3.51 -31.24
CA VAL A 112 -6.36 -4.86 -31.29
C VAL A 112 -5.86 -5.65 -30.07
N THR A 113 -6.80 -6.19 -29.30
CA THR A 113 -6.51 -6.97 -28.07
C THR A 113 -6.84 -8.46 -28.20
N ASP A 114 -7.34 -8.89 -29.36
CA ASP A 114 -7.62 -10.29 -29.63
C ASP A 114 -6.31 -11.03 -29.94
N VAL A 115 -5.92 -11.92 -29.02
CA VAL A 115 -4.67 -12.69 -29.11
C VAL A 115 -4.62 -13.53 -30.39
N THR A 116 -5.76 -14.03 -30.86
CA THR A 116 -5.81 -14.88 -32.06
C THR A 116 -5.57 -14.06 -33.33
N ALA A 117 -6.18 -12.88 -33.42
CA ALA A 117 -5.98 -11.95 -34.51
C ALA A 117 -4.54 -11.43 -34.54
N VAL A 118 -4.03 -10.96 -33.40
CA VAL A 118 -2.64 -10.44 -33.26
C VAL A 118 -1.63 -11.50 -33.67
N LYS A 119 -1.82 -12.76 -33.26
CA LYS A 119 -0.91 -13.85 -33.61
C LYS A 119 -0.94 -14.19 -35.09
N ALA A 120 -2.12 -14.23 -35.70
CA ALA A 120 -2.27 -14.53 -37.12
C ALA A 120 -1.58 -13.47 -38.00
N GLU A 121 -1.80 -12.19 -37.68
CA GLU A 121 -1.19 -11.07 -38.39
C GLU A 121 0.33 -11.01 -38.18
N ALA A 122 0.79 -11.24 -36.95
CA ALA A 122 2.23 -11.32 -36.67
C ALA A 122 2.90 -12.45 -37.47
N MET A 123 2.27 -13.63 -37.54
CA MET A 123 2.79 -14.74 -38.35
C MET A 123 2.80 -14.42 -39.85
N GLN A 124 1.79 -13.71 -40.34
CA GLN A 124 1.73 -13.27 -41.74
C GLN A 124 2.86 -12.29 -42.06
N SER A 125 3.09 -11.27 -41.23
CA SER A 125 4.19 -10.31 -41.45
C SER A 125 5.58 -10.96 -41.47
N ILE A 126 5.81 -11.96 -40.61
CA ILE A 126 7.06 -12.73 -40.61
C ILE A 126 7.17 -13.59 -41.87
N SER A 127 6.09 -14.22 -42.31
CA SER A 127 6.06 -15.04 -43.52
C SER A 127 6.29 -14.23 -44.78
N ASP A 128 5.75 -13.01 -44.86
CA ASP A 128 5.93 -12.11 -46.00
C ASP A 128 7.40 -11.70 -46.14
N ILE A 129 8.08 -11.38 -45.03
CA ILE A 129 9.53 -11.10 -45.02
C ILE A 129 10.34 -12.34 -45.41
N ALA A 130 9.96 -13.51 -44.89
CA ALA A 130 10.64 -14.77 -45.20
C ALA A 130 10.46 -15.20 -46.65
N SER A 131 9.34 -14.83 -47.28
CA SER A 131 9.06 -15.13 -48.69
C SER A 131 9.66 -14.10 -49.64
N GLY A 132 9.87 -12.87 -49.18
CA GLY A 132 10.53 -11.79 -49.93
C GLY A 132 12.06 -11.81 -49.86
N SER A 133 12.67 -12.83 -49.23
CA SER A 133 14.14 -12.92 -49.08
C SER A 133 14.87 -12.97 -50.42
N ASP A 134 14.24 -13.52 -51.46
CA ASP A 134 14.81 -13.62 -52.80
C ASP A 134 15.01 -12.24 -53.46
N GLU A 135 14.11 -11.28 -53.21
CA GLU A 135 14.20 -9.92 -53.75
C GLU A 135 15.26 -9.08 -53.01
N VAL A 136 15.34 -9.22 -51.69
CA VAL A 136 16.37 -8.55 -50.87
C VAL A 136 17.75 -9.13 -51.17
N GLU A 137 17.85 -10.43 -51.41
CA GLU A 137 19.11 -11.08 -51.77
C GLU A 137 19.53 -10.75 -53.20
N GLN A 138 18.58 -10.65 -54.15
CA GLN A 138 18.87 -10.19 -55.51
C GLN A 138 19.25 -8.71 -55.55
N THR A 139 18.56 -7.82 -54.84
CA THR A 139 18.95 -6.40 -54.77
C THR A 139 20.33 -6.26 -54.16
N THR A 140 20.63 -6.99 -53.08
CA THR A 140 21.97 -7.00 -52.45
C THR A 140 23.06 -7.59 -53.37
N LYS A 141 22.74 -8.56 -54.23
CA LYS A 141 23.65 -9.09 -55.26
C LYS A 141 23.79 -8.17 -56.49
N GLN A 142 22.74 -7.41 -56.82
CA GLN A 142 22.68 -6.50 -57.97
C GLN A 142 23.44 -5.20 -57.69
N PHE A 143 23.47 -4.74 -56.44
CA PHE A 143 24.51 -3.82 -55.99
C PHE A 143 25.83 -4.61 -56.02
N LYS A 144 26.54 -4.54 -57.16
CA LYS A 144 27.92 -5.02 -57.29
C LYS A 144 28.81 -4.28 -56.30
N THR A 145 28.80 -4.77 -55.07
CA THR A 145 29.62 -4.33 -53.94
C THR A 145 31.09 -4.32 -54.36
N GLU A 146 31.53 -5.26 -55.19
CA GLU A 146 32.85 -5.28 -55.83
C GLU A 146 33.19 -4.02 -56.66
N GLN A 147 32.27 -3.52 -57.50
CA GLN A 147 32.54 -2.33 -58.33
C GLN A 147 32.43 -1.05 -57.50
N VAL A 148 31.41 -0.92 -56.65
CA VAL A 148 31.24 0.26 -55.79
C VAL A 148 32.40 0.38 -54.78
N ILE A 149 32.86 -0.74 -54.21
CA ILE A 149 34.02 -0.76 -53.31
C ILE A 149 35.30 -0.38 -54.06
N LYS A 150 35.52 -0.90 -55.29
CA LYS A 150 36.69 -0.53 -56.11
C LYS A 150 36.68 0.94 -56.50
N ASP A 151 35.53 1.46 -56.90
CA ASP A 151 35.35 2.86 -57.26
C ASP A 151 35.62 3.76 -56.05
N GLN A 152 35.11 3.42 -54.86
CA GLN A 152 35.38 4.19 -53.64
C GLN A 152 36.84 4.06 -53.15
N LEU A 153 37.44 2.87 -53.20
CA LEU A 153 38.85 2.66 -52.84
C LEU A 153 39.81 3.43 -53.75
N SER A 154 39.44 3.60 -55.03
CA SER A 154 40.24 4.37 -56.00
C SER A 154 40.28 5.86 -55.65
N VAL A 155 39.20 6.42 -55.10
CA VAL A 155 39.13 7.82 -54.63
C VAL A 155 40.06 8.03 -53.43
N PHE A 156 40.23 7.03 -52.57
CA PHE A 156 41.10 7.12 -51.39
C PHE A 156 42.58 6.88 -51.68
N SER A 157 42.92 6.09 -52.71
CA SER A 157 44.32 5.79 -53.07
C SER A 157 44.97 6.86 -53.98
N GLY A 158 44.23 7.90 -54.36
CA GLY A 158 44.65 8.92 -55.32
C GLY A 158 45.31 10.17 -54.74
N ASN A 159 46.06 10.08 -53.63
CA ASN A 159 46.89 11.17 -53.12
C ASN A 159 48.15 10.69 -52.39
#